data_AF-A0A7K3KQK9-F1
#
_entry.id   AF-A0A7K3KQK9-F1
#
_cell.length_a   1.000
_cell.length_b   1.000
_cell.length_c   1.000
_cell.angle_alpha   90.00
_cell.angle_beta   90.00
_cell.angle_gamma   90.00
#
_symmetry.space_group_name_H-M   'P 1'
#
loop_
_entity.id
_entity.type
_entity.pdbx_description
1 polymer ?
#
loop_
_entity_poly.entity_id
_entity_poly.type
_entity_poly.pdbx_seq_one_letter_code
_entity_poly.pdbx_strand_id
1 'polypeptide(L)'
;MDSANSGRGGGRTALVDEGTVHLENDMHASSGRRWRAAVLSASEPMEGTVRLDYAKALRHEHPNGNTTKAYHELAHGAWDCQMGDRTPGSVGIDWEAVRVVEGVTYPVRELLRGLGFSFDGRIKKWVRQ
;
A
#
# COMPACT_ATOMS: atom_id res chain seq x y z
N MET A 1 -31.24 -19.71 -34.51
CA MET A 1 -31.05 -18.28 -34.25
C MET A 1 -30.56 -18.13 -32.82
N ASP A 2 -29.25 -17.99 -32.76
CA ASP A 2 -28.48 -17.15 -31.84
C ASP A 2 -28.52 -17.41 -30.33
N SER A 3 -27.50 -18.17 -29.94
CA SER A 3 -26.70 -18.02 -28.73
C SER A 3 -26.49 -16.59 -28.26
N ALA A 4 -26.65 -16.35 -26.96
CA ALA A 4 -25.86 -15.37 -26.20
C ALA A 4 -25.93 -15.67 -24.70
N ASN A 5 -25.35 -16.79 -24.27
CA ASN A 5 -24.95 -16.93 -22.87
C ASN A 5 -23.54 -16.33 -22.74
N SER A 6 -23.47 -15.00 -22.63
CA SER A 6 -22.21 -14.30 -22.36
C SER A 6 -21.87 -14.47 -20.88
N GLY A 7 -21.11 -15.54 -20.60
CA GLY A 7 -20.40 -15.68 -19.34
C GLY A 7 -19.51 -14.46 -19.12
N ARG A 8 -20.00 -13.50 -18.32
CA ARG A 8 -19.18 -12.44 -17.75
C ARG A 8 -18.24 -13.12 -16.76
N GLY A 9 -17.01 -13.39 -17.20
CA GLY A 9 -15.91 -13.66 -16.30
C GLY A 9 -15.71 -12.41 -15.43
N GLY A 10 -16.29 -12.42 -14.23
CA GLY A 10 -16.09 -11.37 -13.24
C GLY A 10 -14.67 -11.48 -12.71
N GLY A 11 -13.76 -10.70 -13.30
CA GLY A 11 -12.42 -10.50 -12.76
C GLY A 11 -12.52 -10.02 -11.31
N ARG A 12 -11.82 -10.69 -10.40
CA ARG A 12 -11.77 -10.34 -8.98
C ARG A 12 -10.85 -9.12 -8.86
N THR A 13 -11.39 -7.97 -8.45
CA THR A 13 -10.60 -6.75 -8.26
C THR A 13 -9.63 -6.92 -7.11
N ALA A 14 -8.45 -6.32 -7.22
CA ALA A 14 -7.45 -6.35 -6.16
C ALA A 14 -7.77 -5.40 -5.00
N LEU A 15 -8.58 -4.36 -5.25
CA LEU A 15 -9.03 -3.46 -4.20
C LEU A 15 -10.42 -3.87 -3.71
N VAL A 16 -10.55 -3.95 -2.39
CA VAL A 16 -11.77 -4.35 -1.70
C VAL A 16 -12.07 -3.36 -0.57
N ASP A 17 -13.36 -3.08 -0.36
CA ASP A 17 -13.77 -2.21 0.73
C ASP A 17 -13.80 -2.99 2.05
N GLU A 18 -12.84 -2.69 2.92
CA GLU A 18 -12.73 -3.23 4.28
C GLU A 18 -12.89 -2.14 5.35
N GLY A 19 -13.30 -0.93 4.92
CA GLY A 19 -13.28 0.28 5.73
C GLY A 19 -11.94 1.02 5.68
N THR A 20 -11.88 2.12 6.45
CA THR A 20 -10.73 3.04 6.47
C THR A 20 -9.95 2.86 7.77
N VAL A 21 -8.62 2.79 7.67
CA VAL A 21 -7.72 2.87 8.83
C VAL A 21 -7.16 4.28 8.98
N HIS A 22 -6.97 4.70 10.23
CA HIS A 22 -6.30 5.94 10.58
C HIS A 22 -4.86 5.64 10.99
N LEU A 23 -3.90 6.30 10.34
CA LEU A 23 -2.49 6.09 10.59
C LEU A 23 -1.83 7.40 11.02
N GLU A 24 -1.01 7.35 12.06
CA GLU A 24 -0.11 8.42 12.46
C GLU A 24 1.31 8.14 11.95
N ASN A 25 2.07 9.19 11.64
CA ASN A 25 3.49 9.09 11.32
C ASN A 25 4.21 10.31 11.91
N ASP A 26 5.41 10.13 12.41
CA ASP A 26 6.19 11.21 13.00
C ASP A 26 7.52 11.41 12.28
N MET A 27 7.94 12.68 12.24
CA MET A 27 9.23 13.10 11.75
C MET A 27 9.88 13.95 12.85
N HIS A 28 11.10 13.58 13.23
CA HIS A 28 11.86 14.30 14.24
C HIS A 28 13.06 15.03 13.62
N ALA A 29 13.44 16.20 14.14
CA ALA A 29 14.56 16.98 13.63
C ALA A 29 15.88 16.17 13.66
N SER A 30 16.10 15.38 14.72
CA SER A 30 17.28 14.52 14.84
C SER A 30 17.32 13.34 13.86
N SER A 31 16.21 12.98 13.21
CA SER A 31 16.19 11.95 12.15
C SER A 31 16.64 12.49 10.79
N GLY A 32 17.17 13.71 10.73
CA GLY A 32 17.46 14.41 9.48
C GLY A 32 16.18 14.78 8.73
N ARG A 33 15.07 15.01 9.44
CA ARG A 33 13.74 15.28 8.88
C ARG A 33 13.25 14.16 7.95
N ARG A 34 13.43 12.91 8.38
CA ARG A 34 12.86 11.73 7.72
C ARG A 34 11.65 11.25 8.51
N TRP A 35 10.58 10.94 7.79
CA TRP A 35 9.43 10.23 8.34
C TRP A 35 9.86 8.89 8.90
N ARG A 36 9.28 8.51 10.05
CA ARG A 36 9.60 7.27 10.74
C ARG A 36 9.07 6.05 9.99
N ALA A 37 7.87 6.18 9.43
CA ALA A 37 7.21 5.15 8.65
C ALA A 37 7.02 5.59 7.19
N ALA A 38 6.86 4.62 6.29
CA ALA A 38 6.27 4.83 4.99
C ALA A 38 4.79 4.42 5.03
N VAL A 39 3.91 5.34 4.66
CA VAL A 39 2.47 5.06 4.46
C VAL A 39 2.19 5.17 2.97
N LEU A 40 1.63 4.11 2.38
CA LEU A 40 1.47 3.96 0.93
C LEU A 40 0.01 3.72 0.58
N SER A 41 -0.58 4.59 -0.23
CA SER A 41 -1.90 4.36 -0.82
C SER A 41 -1.81 3.39 -1.99
N ALA A 42 -2.80 2.51 -2.12
CA ALA A 42 -2.92 1.59 -3.23
C ALA A 42 -3.94 2.08 -4.28
N SER A 43 -3.63 1.81 -5.54
CA SER A 43 -4.54 1.94 -6.68
C SER A 43 -4.42 0.71 -7.57
N GLU A 44 -5.46 0.42 -8.37
CA GLU A 44 -5.48 -0.67 -9.33
C GLU A 44 -5.59 -0.09 -10.75
N PRO A 45 -4.46 0.32 -11.38
CA PRO A 45 -4.50 0.85 -12.75
C PRO A 45 -4.91 -0.18 -13.80
N MET A 46 -4.80 -1.47 -13.47
CA MET A 46 -5.19 -2.60 -14.31
C MET A 46 -5.55 -3.78 -13.41
N GLU A 47 -6.51 -4.59 -13.82
CA GLU A 47 -6.93 -5.78 -13.07
C GLU A 47 -5.72 -6.62 -12.62
N GLY A 48 -5.65 -6.88 -11.31
CA GLY A 48 -4.58 -7.66 -10.68
C GLY A 48 -3.22 -6.94 -10.60
N THR A 49 -3.15 -5.66 -10.96
CA THR A 49 -1.95 -4.83 -10.79
C THR A 49 -2.20 -3.80 -9.71
N VAL A 50 -1.52 -3.91 -8.57
CA VAL A 50 -1.55 -2.90 -7.51
C VAL A 50 -0.38 -1.95 -7.66
N ARG A 51 -0.66 -0.66 -7.70
CA ARG A 51 0.33 0.40 -7.65
C ARG A 51 0.32 1.05 -6.28
N LEU A 52 1.48 1.09 -5.63
CA LEU A 52 1.70 1.77 -4.36
C LEU A 52 2.38 3.13 -4.59
N ASP A 53 1.83 4.19 -4.02
CA ASP A 53 2.42 5.53 -4.01
C ASP A 53 2.34 6.10 -2.58
N TYR A 54 3.19 7.07 -2.23
CA TYR A 54 3.15 7.68 -0.90
C TYR A 54 1.79 8.31 -0.62
N ALA A 55 1.18 7.92 0.50
CA ALA A 55 -0.12 8.44 0.90
C ALA A 55 -0.01 9.94 1.24
N LYS A 56 -1.00 10.72 0.78
CA LYS A 56 -1.13 12.11 1.19
C LYS A 56 -1.57 12.17 2.65
N ALA A 57 -0.91 13.00 3.45
CA ALA A 57 -1.38 13.30 4.80
C ALA A 57 -2.64 14.17 4.73
N LEU A 58 -3.64 13.82 5.55
CA LEU A 58 -4.85 14.61 5.74
C LEU A 58 -4.53 15.92 6.46
N ARG A 59 -3.68 15.83 7.49
CA ARG A 59 -3.30 16.97 8.33
C ARG A 59 -1.93 16.74 8.97
N HIS A 60 -1.34 17.84 9.42
CA HIS A 60 -0.08 17.84 10.15
C HIS A 60 -0.24 18.53 11.50
N GLU A 61 0.55 18.13 12.48
CA GLU A 61 0.67 18.79 13.78
C GLU A 61 2.12 18.96 14.18
N HIS A 62 2.39 19.97 15.01
CA HIS A 62 3.71 20.26 15.56
C HIS A 62 3.62 20.30 17.09
N PRO A 63 3.66 19.14 17.77
CA PRO A 63 3.52 19.10 19.23
C PRO A 63 4.69 19.80 19.95
N ASN A 64 5.83 19.97 19.28
CA ASN A 64 6.96 20.76 19.74
C ASN A 64 7.80 21.21 18.52
N GLY A 65 8.81 22.07 18.74
CA GLY A 65 9.65 22.61 17.66
C GLY A 65 10.52 21.59 16.91
N ASN A 66 10.64 20.36 17.41
CA ASN A 66 11.48 19.32 16.82
C ASN A 66 10.68 18.19 16.16
N THR A 67 9.36 18.18 16.28
CA THR A 67 8.52 17.06 15.85
C THR A 67 7.40 17.55 14.94
N THR A 68 7.23 16.87 13.81
CA THR A 68 6.05 16.99 12.96
C THR A 68 5.34 15.65 12.95
N LYS A 69 4.04 15.65 13.22
CA LYS A 69 3.15 14.50 13.04
C LYS A 69 2.36 14.67 11.76
N ALA A 70 2.20 13.59 10.99
CA ALA A 70 1.27 13.48 9.88
C ALA A 70 0.20 12.45 10.24
N TYR A 71 -1.03 12.74 9.85
CA TYR A 71 -2.16 11.84 10.03
C TYR A 71 -2.72 11.48 8.66
N HIS A 72 -2.96 10.19 8.45
CA HIS A 72 -3.41 9.62 7.19
C HIS A 72 -4.71 8.85 7.40
N GLU A 73 -5.53 8.83 6.35
CA GLU A 73 -6.69 7.96 6.22
C GLU A 73 -6.49 7.09 4.99
N LEU A 74 -6.59 5.77 5.16
CA LEU A 74 -6.27 4.80 4.13
C LEU A 74 -7.42 3.81 4.00
N ALA A 75 -8.09 3.81 2.85
CA ALA A 75 -9.06 2.78 2.49
C ALA A 75 -8.37 1.57 1.83
N HIS A 76 -7.37 1.85 0.99
CA HIS A 76 -6.55 0.82 0.35
C HIS A 76 -5.08 1.22 0.44
N GLY A 77 -4.23 0.32 0.94
CA GLY A 77 -2.81 0.61 1.01
C GLY A 77 -2.01 -0.30 1.94
N ALA A 78 -0.76 0.08 2.14
CA ALA A 78 0.19 -0.64 2.97
C ALA A 78 1.12 0.32 3.73
N TRP A 79 1.70 -0.16 4.82
CA TRP A 79 2.67 0.59 5.63
C TRP A 79 3.76 -0.35 6.15
N ASP A 80 4.95 0.19 6.40
CA ASP A 80 6.10 -0.59 6.86
C ASP A 80 6.17 -0.76 8.38
N CYS A 81 5.63 0.20 9.13
CA CYS A 81 5.53 0.17 10.59
C CYS A 81 4.44 1.13 11.07
N GLN A 82 3.95 0.94 12.29
CA GLN A 82 3.00 1.86 12.91
C GLN A 82 3.22 2.04 14.41
N MET A 83 3.32 3.28 14.89
CA MET A 83 3.41 3.64 16.32
C MET A 83 4.44 2.82 17.13
N GLY A 84 5.53 2.40 16.50
CA GLY A 84 6.58 1.58 17.11
C GLY A 84 6.43 0.08 16.92
N ASP A 85 5.29 -0.40 16.41
CA ASP A 85 5.18 -1.73 15.84
C ASP A 85 5.91 -1.76 14.49
N ARG A 86 6.92 -2.61 14.38
CA ARG A 86 7.73 -2.78 13.16
C ARG A 86 7.16 -3.82 12.20
N THR A 87 5.97 -4.33 12.50
CA THR A 87 5.23 -5.22 11.62
C THR A 87 4.60 -4.39 10.50
N PRO A 88 4.91 -4.69 9.23
CA PRO A 88 4.21 -4.06 8.13
C PRO A 88 2.76 -4.53 8.07
N GLY A 89 1.88 -3.68 7.57
CA GLY A 89 0.47 -3.99 7.42
C GLY A 89 -0.11 -3.47 6.13
N SER A 90 -1.35 -3.86 5.86
CA SER A 90 -2.14 -3.41 4.72
C SER A 90 -3.63 -3.37 5.06
N VAL A 91 -4.39 -2.62 4.29
CA VAL A 91 -5.86 -2.56 4.35
C VAL A 91 -6.40 -2.54 2.92
N GLY A 92 -7.55 -3.20 2.69
CA GLY A 92 -8.32 -3.04 1.46
C GLY A 92 -7.61 -3.51 0.19
N ILE A 93 -6.63 -4.40 0.35
CA ILE A 93 -5.94 -5.07 -0.76
C ILE A 93 -6.17 -6.56 -0.63
N ASP A 94 -6.91 -7.12 -1.57
CA ASP A 94 -7.04 -8.56 -1.71
C ASP A 94 -5.81 -9.12 -2.41
N TRP A 95 -4.80 -9.45 -1.61
CA TRP A 95 -3.52 -9.94 -2.12
C TRP A 95 -3.63 -11.20 -2.98
N GLU A 96 -4.64 -12.04 -2.79
CA GLU A 96 -4.89 -13.23 -3.61
C GLU A 96 -5.33 -12.89 -5.04
N ALA A 97 -5.94 -11.73 -5.26
CA ALA A 97 -6.26 -11.21 -6.58
C ALA A 97 -5.09 -10.47 -7.25
N VAL A 98 -4.04 -10.13 -6.49
CA VAL A 98 -2.89 -9.37 -6.99
C VAL A 98 -1.89 -10.29 -7.70
N ARG A 99 -1.57 -9.93 -8.95
CA ARG A 99 -0.55 -10.58 -9.79
C ARG A 99 0.74 -9.78 -9.85
N VAL A 100 0.64 -8.45 -9.84
CA VAL A 100 1.77 -7.53 -9.99
C VAL A 100 1.66 -6.40 -8.98
N VAL A 101 2.77 -6.04 -8.34
CA VAL A 101 2.89 -4.81 -7.53
C VAL A 101 3.97 -3.89 -8.08
N GLU A 102 3.63 -2.62 -8.25
CA GLU A 102 4.53 -1.60 -8.79
C GLU A 102 4.49 -0.28 -7.98
N GLY A 103 5.37 0.66 -8.34
CA GLY A 103 5.48 1.96 -7.67
C GLY A 103 6.46 1.94 -6.50
N VAL A 104 6.13 2.68 -5.44
CA VAL A 104 6.93 2.79 -4.21
C VAL A 104 6.77 1.53 -3.38
N THR A 105 7.57 0.50 -3.67
CA THR A 105 7.43 -0.83 -3.03
C THR A 105 8.55 -1.18 -2.05
N TYR A 106 9.67 -0.45 -2.08
CA TYR A 106 10.83 -0.74 -1.25
C TYR A 106 10.54 -0.75 0.27
N PRO A 107 9.72 0.16 0.82
CA PRO A 107 9.40 0.16 2.25
C PRO A 107 8.68 -1.11 2.70
N VAL A 108 7.82 -1.68 1.86
CA VAL A 108 6.98 -2.85 2.18
C VAL A 108 7.49 -4.14 1.53
N ARG A 109 8.75 -4.18 1.08
CA ARG A 109 9.30 -5.36 0.36
C ARG A 109 9.22 -6.68 1.13
N GLU A 110 9.36 -6.64 2.46
CA GLU A 110 9.32 -7.87 3.27
C GLU A 110 7.87 -8.37 3.42
N LEU A 111 6.89 -7.45 3.46
CA LEU A 111 5.47 -7.81 3.36
C LEU A 111 5.20 -8.51 2.02
N LEU A 112 5.66 -7.92 0.90
CA LEU A 112 5.46 -8.49 -0.43
C LEU A 112 6.10 -9.88 -0.56
N ARG A 113 7.31 -10.09 -0.01
CA ARG A 113 7.94 -11.42 0.04
C ARG A 113 7.13 -12.41 0.87
N GLY A 114 6.63 -11.99 2.04
CA GLY A 114 5.78 -12.81 2.90
C GLY A 114 4.48 -13.23 2.22
N LEU A 115 3.98 -12.41 1.29
CA LEU A 115 2.79 -12.67 0.46
C LEU A 115 3.10 -13.48 -0.82
N GLY A 116 4.33 -13.96 -1.00
CA GLY A 116 4.70 -14.80 -2.15
C GLY A 116 5.06 -14.04 -3.43
N PHE A 117 5.35 -12.74 -3.35
CA PHE A 117 5.85 -11.97 -4.49
C PHE A 117 7.37 -12.02 -4.58
N SER A 118 7.88 -12.08 -5.81
CA SER A 118 9.30 -11.95 -6.13
C SER A 118 9.54 -10.71 -6.99
N PHE A 119 10.64 -9.99 -6.73
CA PHE A 119 11.01 -8.83 -7.52
C PHE A 119 11.64 -9.26 -8.85
N ASP A 120 10.99 -8.94 -9.96
CA ASP A 120 11.56 -9.04 -11.30
C ASP A 120 12.34 -7.76 -11.63
N GLY A 121 13.67 -7.87 -11.55
CA GLY A 121 14.59 -6.76 -11.84
C GLY A 121 14.58 -6.29 -13.30
N ARG A 122 14.07 -7.09 -14.25
CA ARG A 122 14.01 -6.71 -15.68
C ARG A 122 12.91 -5.69 -15.91
N ILE A 123 11.73 -5.94 -15.37
CA ILE A 123 10.57 -5.04 -15.49
C ILE A 123 10.44 -4.06 -14.31
N LYS A 124 11.27 -4.24 -13.26
CA LYS A 124 11.27 -3.46 -12.02
C LYS A 124 9.93 -3.50 -11.27
N LYS A 125 9.31 -4.68 -11.22
CA LYS A 125 8.02 -4.93 -10.54
C LYS A 125 8.09 -6.17 -9.67
N TRP A 126 7.20 -6.26 -8.71
CA TRP A 126 6.96 -7.49 -7.95
C TRP A 126 5.92 -8.33 -8.66
N VAL A 127 6.16 -9.63 -8.79
CA VAL A 127 5.27 -10.56 -9.50
C VAL A 127 4.96 -11.75 -8.59
N ARG A 128 3.69 -12.13 -8.53
CA ARG A 128 3.21 -13.30 -7.77
C ARG A 128 3.86 -14.57 -8.34
N GLN A 129 4.39 -15.43 -7.48
CA GLN A 129 4.92 -16.74 -7.85
C GLN A 129 3.83 -17.81 -7.86
#